data_AF-A0A1X2KRI4-F1
#
_entry.id   AF-A0A1X2KRI4-F1
#
_cell.length_a   1.000
_cell.length_b   1.000
_cell.length_c   1.000
_cell.angle_alpha   90.00
_cell.angle_beta   90.00
_cell.angle_gamma   90.00
#
_symmetry.space_group_name_H-M   'P 1'
#
loop_
_entity.id
_entity.type
_entity.pdbx_description
1 polymer ?
#
loop_
_entity_poly.entity_id
_entity_poly.type
_entity_poly.pdbx_seq_one_letter_code
_entity_poly.pdbx_strand_id
1 'polypeptide(L)'
;MNSPVFVDVDTGVDDALALIYLFASPDTEVIGIASTGGNVGVEQVCENNLGLLALCERTGIPVSKGSGETLTGPMRLPSKVHGPRGLGYADLPPGSHRLTDYTSADAWVRAARACPGELIGVATGPLTNLALALRAEPELPALLKRLVIMGGSYDHRGNTTAVAEWNISVDPEAAAEVLAAWCPENVGRQQLPILCGLDLTRKVAMTPDHLARLAAAAESTTTRLSEHDAAGTRSTASNPLIRVIEDAMRFYLEAYHELGHGYQAHMHDPLAAAVALDPGLVTTRPATVDIELTGTLTRAMTVTDWSDRREPNALIGIDVDAAAFFDRFIERVGPFARRIGGDG
;
A
#
# COMPACT_ATOMS: atom_id res chain seq x y z
N MET A 1 17.80 10.64 -12.54
CA MET A 1 17.76 9.16 -12.57
C MET A 1 16.53 8.75 -11.81
N ASN A 2 15.75 7.80 -12.35
CA ASN A 2 14.54 7.32 -11.69
C ASN A 2 14.93 6.46 -10.49
N SER A 3 14.17 6.57 -9.39
CA SER A 3 14.43 5.74 -8.21
C SER A 3 13.84 4.35 -8.40
N PRO A 4 14.61 3.27 -8.25
CA PRO A 4 14.08 1.91 -8.34
C PRO A 4 13.20 1.61 -7.13
N VAL A 5 11.96 1.20 -7.39
CA VAL A 5 10.95 0.89 -6.38
C VAL A 5 10.51 -0.57 -6.50
N PHE A 6 10.50 -1.26 -5.37
CA PHE A 6 9.92 -2.59 -5.24
C PHE A 6 8.75 -2.55 -4.26
N VAL A 7 7.62 -3.14 -4.64
CA VAL A 7 6.35 -3.00 -3.92
C VAL A 7 5.86 -4.38 -3.46
N ASP A 8 5.42 -4.51 -2.21
CA ASP A 8 4.84 -5.71 -1.62
C ASP A 8 3.41 -5.41 -1.14
N VAL A 9 2.44 -5.95 -1.86
CA VAL A 9 1.03 -5.55 -1.81
C VAL A 9 0.12 -6.76 -1.65
N ASP A 10 -1.03 -6.57 -0.98
CA ASP A 10 -2.17 -7.49 -0.99
C ASP A 10 -3.34 -6.95 -1.84
N THR A 11 -3.00 -6.17 -2.86
CA THR A 11 -3.83 -5.54 -3.90
C THR A 11 -5.33 -5.55 -3.67
N GLY A 12 -5.72 -4.75 -2.67
CA GLY A 12 -7.04 -4.20 -2.46
C GLY A 12 -7.28 -2.91 -3.27
N VAL A 13 -8.30 -2.15 -2.87
CA VAL A 13 -8.70 -0.90 -3.55
C VAL A 13 -7.62 0.17 -3.42
N ASP A 14 -7.13 0.43 -2.21
CA ASP A 14 -6.09 1.41 -1.90
C ASP A 14 -4.72 1.00 -2.44
N ASP A 15 -4.32 -0.26 -2.33
CA ASP A 15 -3.11 -0.79 -3.00
C ASP A 15 -3.13 -0.53 -4.51
N ALA A 16 -4.29 -0.74 -5.16
CA ALA A 16 -4.42 -0.47 -6.59
C ALA A 16 -4.18 1.01 -6.90
N LEU A 17 -4.72 1.92 -6.09
CA LEU A 17 -4.45 3.35 -6.20
C LEU A 17 -2.97 3.68 -5.93
N ALA A 18 -2.30 2.96 -5.01
CA ALA A 18 -0.89 3.13 -4.70
C ALA A 18 -0.01 2.73 -5.90
N LEU A 19 -0.28 1.57 -6.51
CA LEU A 19 0.39 1.12 -7.73
C LEU A 19 0.16 2.07 -8.90
N ILE A 20 -1.08 2.54 -9.11
CA ILE A 20 -1.40 3.54 -10.14
C ILE A 20 -0.58 4.82 -9.93
N TYR A 21 -0.50 5.31 -8.69
CA TYR A 21 0.31 6.48 -8.35
C TYR A 21 1.80 6.26 -8.68
N LEU A 22 2.37 5.10 -8.33
CA LEU A 22 3.76 4.76 -8.65
C LEU A 22 3.99 4.66 -10.17
N PHE A 23 3.08 4.04 -10.92
CA PHE A 23 3.16 3.99 -12.39
C PHE A 23 3.02 5.38 -13.03
N ALA A 24 2.28 6.28 -12.41
CA ALA A 24 2.09 7.64 -12.87
C ALA A 24 3.27 8.58 -12.51
N SER A 25 4.20 8.12 -11.67
CA SER A 25 5.29 8.93 -11.13
C SER A 25 6.52 8.92 -12.07
N PRO A 26 6.91 10.07 -12.66
CA PRO A 26 7.97 10.12 -13.67
C PRO A 26 9.38 9.94 -13.09
N ASP A 27 9.54 10.14 -11.79
CA ASP A 27 10.76 10.04 -11.00
C ASP A 27 11.01 8.61 -10.45
N THR A 28 10.18 7.65 -10.87
CA THR A 28 10.14 6.28 -10.34
C THR A 28 10.33 5.25 -11.45
N GLU A 29 10.92 4.12 -11.09
CA GLU A 29 10.91 2.89 -11.88
C GLU A 29 10.43 1.76 -10.98
N VAL A 30 9.22 1.25 -11.19
CA VAL A 30 8.75 0.07 -10.45
C VAL A 30 9.39 -1.17 -11.06
N ILE A 31 10.34 -1.77 -10.35
CA ILE A 31 11.17 -2.88 -10.86
C ILE A 31 10.63 -4.27 -10.49
N GLY A 32 9.59 -4.33 -9.66
CA GLY A 32 8.92 -5.58 -9.30
C GLY A 32 7.80 -5.40 -8.30
N ILE A 33 6.86 -6.35 -8.32
CA ILE A 33 5.70 -6.40 -7.43
C ILE A 33 5.66 -7.77 -6.76
N ALA A 34 5.88 -7.80 -5.46
CA ALA A 34 5.57 -8.93 -4.59
C ALA A 34 4.08 -8.92 -4.26
N SER A 35 3.42 -10.07 -4.42
CA SER A 35 2.03 -10.27 -4.00
C SER A 35 2.01 -11.05 -2.69
N THR A 36 1.31 -10.54 -1.68
CA THR A 36 1.02 -11.24 -0.42
C THR A 36 -0.49 -11.45 -0.29
N GLY A 37 -0.93 -12.45 0.48
CA GLY A 37 -2.36 -12.54 0.81
C GLY A 37 -2.70 -11.61 1.98
N GLY A 38 -3.96 -11.19 2.06
CA GLY A 38 -4.46 -10.28 3.09
C GLY A 38 -5.89 -9.84 2.76
N ASN A 39 -6.02 -8.68 2.11
CA ASN A 39 -7.29 -8.11 1.61
C ASN A 39 -8.08 -9.09 0.73
N VAL A 40 -7.39 -9.93 -0.04
CA VAL A 40 -7.91 -11.13 -0.70
C VAL A 40 -6.85 -12.24 -0.71
N GLY A 41 -7.21 -13.44 -1.19
CA GLY A 41 -6.26 -14.54 -1.36
C GLY A 41 -5.16 -14.19 -2.37
N VAL A 42 -3.95 -14.69 -2.14
CA VAL A 42 -2.75 -14.30 -2.90
C VAL A 42 -2.88 -14.56 -4.42
N GLU A 43 -3.63 -15.58 -4.84
CA GLU A 43 -3.95 -15.82 -6.24
C GLU A 43 -4.73 -14.66 -6.86
N GLN A 44 -5.75 -14.15 -6.15
CA GLN A 44 -6.54 -13.00 -6.61
C GLN A 44 -5.69 -11.72 -6.60
N VAL A 45 -4.80 -11.55 -5.61
CA VAL A 45 -3.85 -10.42 -5.57
C VAL A 45 -2.95 -10.44 -6.81
N CYS A 46 -2.43 -11.62 -7.18
CA CYS A 46 -1.64 -11.78 -8.41
C CYS A 46 -2.43 -11.38 -9.66
N GLU A 47 -3.68 -11.83 -9.78
CA GLU A 47 -4.57 -11.44 -10.89
C GLU A 47 -4.81 -9.93 -10.94
N ASN A 48 -5.07 -9.31 -9.78
CA ASN A 48 -5.29 -7.87 -9.66
C ASN A 48 -4.04 -7.09 -10.11
N ASN A 49 -2.85 -7.51 -9.66
CA ASN A 49 -1.58 -6.90 -10.06
C ASN A 49 -1.33 -6.99 -11.57
N LEU A 50 -1.53 -8.16 -12.15
CA LEU A 50 -1.37 -8.36 -13.60
C LEU A 50 -2.41 -7.58 -14.41
N GLY A 51 -3.64 -7.49 -13.92
CA GLY A 51 -4.71 -6.71 -14.54
C GLY A 51 -4.45 -5.20 -14.47
N LEU A 52 -3.88 -4.70 -13.36
CA LEU A 52 -3.48 -3.30 -13.22
C LEU A 52 -2.33 -2.93 -14.17
N LEU A 53 -1.32 -3.81 -14.30
CA LEU A 53 -0.25 -3.63 -15.27
C LEU A 53 -0.81 -3.55 -16.70
N ALA A 54 -1.74 -4.44 -17.05
CA ALA A 54 -2.40 -4.44 -18.35
C ALA A 54 -3.22 -3.16 -18.58
N LEU A 55 -4.03 -2.73 -17.61
CA LEU A 55 -4.81 -1.49 -17.66
C LEU A 55 -3.92 -0.24 -17.81
N CYS A 56 -2.80 -0.22 -17.10
CA CYS A 56 -1.87 0.90 -17.07
C CYS A 56 -0.82 0.86 -18.19
N GLU A 57 -0.96 -0.06 -19.14
CA GLU A 57 -0.04 -0.27 -20.27
C GLU A 57 1.42 -0.44 -19.82
N ARG A 58 1.64 -1.06 -18.66
CA ARG A 58 2.96 -1.32 -18.08
C ARG A 58 3.40 -2.75 -18.41
N THR A 59 4.55 -2.84 -19.06
CA THR A 59 5.17 -4.12 -19.46
C THR A 59 6.54 -4.27 -18.81
N GLY A 60 7.02 -5.50 -18.69
CA GLY A 60 8.35 -5.80 -18.17
C GLY A 60 8.50 -5.75 -16.64
N ILE A 61 7.47 -5.31 -15.91
CA ILE A 61 7.46 -5.34 -14.44
C ILE A 61 7.12 -6.77 -13.98
N PRO A 62 8.03 -7.48 -13.29
CA PRO A 62 7.75 -8.82 -12.80
C PRO A 62 6.75 -8.79 -11.63
N VAL A 63 5.81 -9.74 -11.64
CA VAL A 63 4.89 -10.00 -10.52
C VAL A 63 5.23 -11.36 -9.93
N SER A 64 5.53 -11.37 -8.64
CA SER A 64 5.90 -12.57 -7.90
C SER A 64 4.79 -12.97 -6.93
N LYS A 65 4.51 -14.28 -6.88
CA LYS A 65 3.56 -14.84 -5.92
C LYS A 65 4.26 -15.11 -4.61
N GLY A 66 3.69 -14.59 -3.53
CA GLY A 66 4.19 -14.77 -2.17
C GLY A 66 3.41 -15.80 -1.38
N SER A 67 3.46 -15.66 -0.06
CA SER A 67 2.80 -16.57 0.86
C SER A 67 1.27 -16.42 0.81
N GLY A 68 0.56 -17.54 0.75
CA GLY A 68 -0.88 -17.62 1.00
C GLY A 68 -1.23 -17.86 2.47
N GLU A 69 -0.21 -17.95 3.33
CA GLU A 69 -0.30 -18.21 4.77
C GLU A 69 0.53 -17.18 5.54
N THR A 70 0.26 -17.04 6.83
CA THR A 70 1.10 -16.26 7.76
C THR A 70 2.32 -17.09 8.19
N LEU A 71 3.30 -16.50 8.87
CA LEU A 71 4.45 -17.23 9.40
C LEU A 71 4.08 -18.35 10.39
N THR A 72 2.95 -18.22 11.08
CA THR A 72 2.55 -19.14 12.15
C THR A 72 1.31 -19.98 11.84
N GLY A 73 0.71 -19.82 10.66
CA GLY A 73 -0.44 -20.62 10.26
C GLY A 73 -1.30 -19.98 9.17
N PRO A 74 -2.55 -20.45 9.00
CA PRO A 74 -3.40 -20.03 7.89
C PRO A 74 -3.75 -18.54 7.97
N MET A 75 -3.88 -17.93 6.79
CA MET A 75 -4.40 -16.57 6.64
C MET A 75 -5.80 -16.46 7.26
N ARG A 76 -6.09 -15.31 7.89
CA ARG A 76 -7.46 -14.99 8.32
C ARG A 76 -8.37 -14.77 7.11
N LEU A 77 -9.68 -14.81 7.35
CA LEU A 77 -10.65 -14.46 6.32
C LEU A 77 -10.44 -13.01 5.86
N PRO A 78 -10.51 -12.74 4.54
CA PRO A 78 -10.24 -11.41 4.01
C PRO A 78 -11.22 -10.34 4.50
N SER A 79 -10.79 -9.08 4.46
CA SER A 79 -11.61 -7.94 4.84
C SER A 79 -12.80 -7.77 3.89
N LYS A 80 -13.93 -7.30 4.42
CA LYS A 80 -15.14 -7.06 3.60
C LYS A 80 -15.11 -5.73 2.85
N VAL A 81 -14.17 -4.84 3.18
CA VAL A 81 -14.14 -3.46 2.67
C VAL A 81 -13.62 -3.35 1.22
N HIS A 82 -13.00 -4.40 0.69
CA HIS A 82 -12.46 -4.41 -0.69
C HIS A 82 -13.31 -5.22 -1.68
N GLY A 83 -14.40 -5.83 -1.22
CA GLY A 83 -15.24 -6.68 -2.05
C GLY A 83 -14.61 -8.04 -2.38
N PRO A 84 -15.35 -8.94 -3.05
CA PRO A 84 -14.98 -10.35 -3.16
C PRO A 84 -13.71 -10.61 -3.99
N ARG A 85 -13.35 -9.69 -4.89
CA ARG A 85 -12.12 -9.76 -5.70
C ARG A 85 -11.06 -8.73 -5.28
N GLY A 86 -11.27 -7.98 -4.20
CA GLY A 86 -10.33 -6.98 -3.71
C GLY A 86 -10.40 -5.62 -4.40
N LEU A 87 -11.18 -5.46 -5.47
CA LEU A 87 -11.25 -4.22 -6.25
C LEU A 87 -12.65 -3.60 -6.29
N GLY A 88 -13.47 -3.90 -5.29
CA GLY A 88 -14.83 -3.37 -5.19
C GLY A 88 -15.66 -3.73 -6.41
N TYR A 89 -16.22 -2.71 -7.08
CA TYR A 89 -16.95 -2.88 -8.32
C TYR A 89 -16.06 -2.89 -9.56
N ALA A 90 -14.77 -2.57 -9.47
CA ALA A 90 -13.94 -2.46 -10.66
C ALA A 90 -13.72 -3.82 -11.35
N ASP A 91 -13.62 -3.73 -12.68
CA ASP A 91 -13.24 -4.84 -13.55
C ASP A 91 -11.93 -4.47 -14.24
N LEU A 92 -10.92 -5.31 -14.08
CA LEU A 92 -9.65 -5.16 -14.78
C LEU A 92 -9.64 -5.99 -16.06
N PRO A 93 -8.91 -5.54 -17.11
CA PRO A 93 -8.62 -6.40 -18.23
C PRO A 93 -7.81 -7.63 -17.77
N PRO A 94 -7.94 -8.77 -18.45
CA PRO A 94 -7.14 -9.94 -18.11
C PRO A 94 -5.65 -9.61 -18.28
N GLY A 95 -4.86 -9.95 -17.26
CA GLY A 95 -3.41 -9.83 -17.32
C GLY A 95 -2.80 -10.72 -18.40
N SER A 96 -1.95 -10.17 -19.26
CA SER A 96 -1.26 -10.91 -20.32
C SER A 96 0.09 -11.48 -19.89
N HIS A 97 0.61 -11.03 -18.74
CA HIS A 97 1.92 -11.42 -18.22
C HIS A 97 1.83 -12.66 -17.31
N ARG A 98 2.90 -13.46 -17.31
CA ARG A 98 3.05 -14.60 -16.41
C ARG A 98 3.74 -14.16 -15.12
N LEU A 99 3.35 -14.80 -14.02
CA LEU A 99 4.07 -14.71 -12.76
C LEU A 99 5.52 -15.18 -12.93
N THR A 100 6.39 -14.66 -12.08
CA THR A 100 7.77 -15.15 -11.98
C THR A 100 7.80 -16.61 -11.52
N ASP A 101 8.91 -17.28 -11.83
CA ASP A 101 9.20 -18.66 -11.37
C ASP A 101 9.82 -18.71 -9.97
N TYR A 102 10.05 -17.54 -9.36
CA TYR A 102 10.53 -17.37 -7.98
C TYR A 102 9.46 -16.70 -7.09
N THR A 103 9.63 -16.86 -5.78
CA THR A 103 8.69 -16.37 -4.76
C THR A 103 8.81 -14.86 -4.54
N SER A 104 7.81 -14.23 -3.91
CA SER A 104 7.92 -12.81 -3.49
C SER A 104 9.09 -12.55 -2.53
N ALA A 105 9.43 -13.51 -1.66
CA ALA A 105 10.59 -13.38 -0.77
C ALA A 105 11.91 -13.37 -1.58
N ASP A 106 12.05 -14.27 -2.56
CA ASP A 106 13.20 -14.27 -3.47
C ASP A 106 13.24 -12.98 -4.33
N ALA A 107 12.07 -12.46 -4.72
CA ALA A 107 11.93 -11.25 -5.49
C ALA A 107 12.47 -10.02 -4.74
N TRP A 108 12.15 -9.90 -3.44
CA TRP A 108 12.72 -8.89 -2.55
C TRP A 108 14.25 -8.95 -2.54
N VAL A 109 14.82 -10.14 -2.31
CA VAL A 109 16.28 -10.35 -2.25
C VAL A 109 16.93 -9.99 -3.59
N ARG A 110 16.35 -10.44 -4.70
CA ARG A 110 16.83 -10.14 -6.05
C ARG A 110 16.81 -8.64 -6.35
N ALA A 111 15.71 -7.95 -6.04
CA ALA A 111 15.57 -6.52 -6.23
C ALA A 111 16.62 -5.75 -5.39
N ALA A 112 16.80 -6.12 -4.12
CA ALA A 112 17.74 -5.45 -3.23
C ALA A 112 19.20 -5.65 -3.65
N ARG A 113 19.57 -6.86 -4.09
CA ARG A 113 20.91 -7.17 -4.61
C ARG A 113 21.17 -6.55 -5.99
N ALA A 114 20.13 -6.29 -6.79
CA ALA A 114 20.26 -5.60 -8.07
C ALA A 114 20.45 -4.09 -7.92
N CYS A 115 19.89 -3.49 -6.87
CA CYS A 115 19.93 -2.05 -6.60
C CYS A 115 20.44 -1.73 -5.17
N PRO A 116 21.64 -2.21 -4.77
CA PRO A 116 22.11 -2.08 -3.39
C PRO A 116 22.34 -0.62 -3.01
N GLY A 117 21.74 -0.19 -1.91
CA GLY A 117 21.77 1.19 -1.42
C GLY A 117 20.91 2.17 -2.22
N GLU A 118 20.23 1.70 -3.27
CA GLU A 118 19.38 2.52 -4.14
C GLU A 118 17.90 2.14 -4.07
N LEU A 119 17.59 0.87 -3.76
CA LEU A 119 16.24 0.34 -3.73
C LEU A 119 15.35 1.04 -2.69
N ILE A 120 14.19 1.49 -3.13
CA ILE A 120 13.10 1.95 -2.27
C ILE A 120 12.08 0.81 -2.16
N GLY A 121 11.91 0.28 -0.96
CA GLY A 121 10.89 -0.72 -0.65
C GLY A 121 9.59 -0.06 -0.16
N VAL A 122 8.46 -0.57 -0.64
CA VAL A 122 7.11 -0.17 -0.18
C VAL A 122 6.33 -1.43 0.18
N ALA A 123 5.94 -1.57 1.44
CA ALA A 123 5.10 -2.69 1.88
C ALA A 123 3.74 -2.15 2.37
N THR A 124 2.67 -2.55 1.70
CA THR A 124 1.30 -2.10 1.99
C THR A 124 0.35 -3.23 2.36
N GLY A 125 0.82 -4.47 2.34
CA GLY A 125 0.13 -5.62 2.90
C GLY A 125 0.81 -6.22 4.13
N PRO A 126 0.34 -7.39 4.59
CA PRO A 126 0.99 -8.17 5.65
C PRO A 126 2.47 -8.46 5.34
N LEU A 127 3.32 -8.28 6.35
CA LEU A 127 4.78 -8.30 6.21
C LEU A 127 5.42 -9.69 6.04
N THR A 128 4.61 -10.72 5.78
CA THR A 128 5.06 -12.12 5.69
C THR A 128 6.16 -12.31 4.65
N ASN A 129 5.95 -11.79 3.44
CA ASN A 129 6.94 -11.88 2.35
C ASN A 129 8.27 -11.22 2.73
N LEU A 130 8.22 -10.03 3.34
CA LEU A 130 9.41 -9.30 3.77
C LEU A 130 10.14 -10.03 4.93
N ALA A 131 9.41 -10.61 5.89
CA ALA A 131 10.00 -11.42 6.95
C ALA A 131 10.70 -12.67 6.39
N LEU A 132 10.08 -13.34 5.41
CA LEU A 132 10.71 -14.46 4.70
C LEU A 132 11.95 -14.03 3.91
N ALA A 133 11.90 -12.85 3.27
CA ALA A 133 13.06 -12.28 2.58
C ALA A 133 14.21 -11.97 3.55
N LEU A 134 13.92 -11.42 4.74
CA LEU A 134 14.92 -11.18 5.79
C LEU A 134 15.57 -12.46 6.30
N ARG A 135 14.81 -13.54 6.44
CA ARG A 135 15.37 -14.85 6.83
C ARG A 135 16.33 -15.39 5.76
N ALA A 136 16.04 -15.15 4.48
CA ALA A 136 16.90 -15.54 3.37
C ALA A 136 18.10 -14.61 3.19
N GLU A 137 17.93 -13.32 3.48
CA GLU A 137 18.92 -12.26 3.33
C GLU A 137 18.95 -11.36 4.58
N PRO A 138 19.69 -11.75 5.63
CA PRO A 138 19.76 -10.96 6.86
C PRO A 138 20.38 -9.55 6.67
N GLU A 139 21.15 -9.34 5.60
CA GLU A 139 21.71 -8.01 5.25
C GLU A 139 20.70 -7.11 4.52
N LEU A 140 19.48 -7.60 4.24
CA LEU A 140 18.47 -6.87 3.47
C LEU A 140 18.27 -5.42 3.98
N PRO A 141 18.17 -5.13 5.29
CA PRO A 141 18.02 -3.76 5.77
C PRO A 141 19.10 -2.79 5.29
N ALA A 142 20.36 -3.26 5.20
CA ALA A 142 21.48 -2.46 4.74
C ALA A 142 21.51 -2.27 3.22
N LEU A 143 20.85 -3.16 2.45
CA LEU A 143 20.73 -3.07 1.00
C LEU A 143 19.69 -2.05 0.54
N LEU A 144 18.74 -1.67 1.40
CA LEU A 144 17.71 -0.70 1.03
C LEU A 144 18.22 0.73 1.22
N LYS A 145 17.86 1.60 0.27
CA LYS A 145 17.93 3.05 0.46
C LYS A 145 16.90 3.51 1.48
N ARG A 146 15.70 2.93 1.40
CA ARG A 146 14.54 3.29 2.21
C ARG A 146 13.54 2.14 2.22
N LEU A 147 12.86 1.98 3.34
CA LEU A 147 11.66 1.15 3.46
C LEU A 147 10.51 2.03 3.97
N VAL A 148 9.34 1.92 3.34
CA VAL A 148 8.09 2.51 3.85
C VAL A 148 7.08 1.39 4.04
N ILE A 149 6.46 1.36 5.21
CA ILE A 149 5.46 0.36 5.57
C ILE A 149 4.15 1.08 5.87
N MET A 150 3.07 0.73 5.16
CA MET A 150 1.71 1.03 5.61
C MET A 150 1.31 -0.05 6.61
N GLY A 151 1.11 0.36 7.86
CA GLY A 151 0.69 -0.55 8.90
C GLY A 151 0.86 0.03 10.29
N GLY A 152 0.15 -0.57 11.24
CA GLY A 152 0.20 -0.17 12.64
C GLY A 152 -0.70 1.00 13.01
N SER A 153 -0.75 1.27 14.30
CA SER A 153 -1.52 2.35 14.90
C SER A 153 -0.79 2.90 16.11
N TYR A 154 -0.34 4.15 16.04
CA TYR A 154 0.57 4.74 17.02
C TYR A 154 -0.20 5.77 17.87
N ASP A 155 -0.35 5.49 19.17
CA ASP A 155 -1.20 6.24 20.11
C ASP A 155 -2.64 6.46 19.63
N HIS A 156 -3.16 5.47 18.88
CA HIS A 156 -4.42 5.58 18.19
C HIS A 156 -5.15 4.24 18.11
N ARG A 157 -6.45 4.25 17.85
CA ARG A 157 -7.27 3.03 17.76
C ARG A 157 -6.97 2.23 16.48
N GLY A 158 -7.07 0.91 16.61
CA GLY A 158 -7.01 -0.03 15.49
C GLY A 158 -8.19 0.07 14.52
N ASN A 159 -8.17 -0.76 13.48
CA ASN A 159 -9.30 -1.00 12.56
C ASN A 159 -9.78 -2.47 12.60
N THR A 160 -8.95 -3.39 13.11
CA THR A 160 -9.25 -4.83 13.17
C THR A 160 -9.65 -5.25 14.57
N THR A 161 -8.89 -4.79 15.56
CA THR A 161 -9.29 -4.82 16.98
C THR A 161 -9.28 -3.39 17.52
N ALA A 162 -9.56 -3.21 18.81
CA ALA A 162 -9.46 -1.90 19.45
C ALA A 162 -8.06 -1.27 19.31
N VAL A 163 -7.01 -2.09 19.18
CA VAL A 163 -5.60 -1.65 19.20
C VAL A 163 -4.77 -2.09 18.00
N ALA A 164 -5.26 -3.04 17.19
CA ALA A 164 -4.50 -3.58 16.06
C ALA A 164 -5.02 -3.05 14.72
N GLU A 165 -4.08 -2.66 13.88
CA GLU A 165 -4.26 -2.38 12.46
C GLU A 165 -4.23 -3.71 11.66
N TRP A 166 -4.88 -3.74 10.50
CA TRP A 166 -5.10 -4.91 9.65
C TRP A 166 -3.81 -5.63 9.25
N ASN A 167 -2.87 -4.96 8.59
CA ASN A 167 -1.64 -5.58 8.08
C ASN A 167 -0.82 -6.21 9.20
N ILE A 168 -0.69 -5.50 10.33
CA ILE A 168 -0.02 -6.03 11.53
C ILE A 168 -0.84 -7.16 12.17
N SER A 169 -2.17 -7.07 12.17
CA SER A 169 -3.04 -8.10 12.74
C SER A 169 -3.10 -9.40 11.95
N VAL A 170 -2.85 -9.36 10.64
CA VAL A 170 -2.83 -10.55 9.80
C VAL A 170 -1.62 -11.41 10.17
N ASP A 171 -0.43 -10.83 10.22
CA ASP A 171 0.81 -11.56 10.57
C ASP A 171 1.68 -10.75 11.56
N PRO A 172 1.32 -10.75 12.86
CA PRO A 172 2.05 -9.98 13.86
C PRO A 172 3.44 -10.55 14.12
N GLU A 173 3.67 -11.85 13.90
CA GLU A 173 5.01 -12.44 13.98
C GLU A 173 5.92 -11.90 12.89
N ALA A 174 5.44 -11.80 11.65
CA ALA A 174 6.22 -11.20 10.56
C ALA A 174 6.54 -9.73 10.85
N ALA A 175 5.57 -8.97 11.34
CA ALA A 175 5.80 -7.58 11.72
C ALA A 175 6.84 -7.44 12.84
N ALA A 176 6.81 -8.33 13.84
CA ALA A 176 7.80 -8.36 14.91
C ALA A 176 9.21 -8.66 14.37
N GLU A 177 9.35 -9.63 13.47
CA GLU A 177 10.64 -9.98 12.83
C GLU A 177 11.19 -8.83 11.98
N VAL A 178 10.33 -8.17 11.19
CA VAL A 178 10.72 -7.04 10.35
C VAL A 178 11.20 -5.86 11.21
N LEU A 179 10.42 -5.43 12.21
CA LEU A 179 10.80 -4.28 13.04
C LEU A 179 12.05 -4.57 13.91
N ALA A 180 12.27 -5.82 14.29
CA ALA A 180 13.49 -6.21 15.00
C ALA A 180 14.73 -6.17 14.09
N ALA A 181 14.58 -6.42 12.78
CA ALA A 181 15.70 -6.38 11.84
C ALA A 181 16.20 -4.97 11.54
N TRP A 182 15.35 -3.94 11.64
CA TRP A 182 15.71 -2.53 11.48
C TRP A 182 16.18 -1.88 12.79
N CYS A 183 17.02 -2.60 13.53
CA CYS A 183 17.63 -2.10 14.76
C CYS A 183 18.93 -1.30 14.49
N PRO A 184 19.35 -0.44 15.44
CA PRO A 184 20.56 0.38 15.29
C PRO A 184 21.85 -0.41 15.07
N GLU A 185 21.88 -1.68 15.48
CA GLU A 185 23.02 -2.58 15.24
C GLU A 185 23.15 -2.99 13.78
N ASN A 186 22.04 -3.00 13.02
CA ASN A 186 21.99 -3.45 11.64
C ASN A 186 22.00 -2.29 10.63
N VAL A 187 21.42 -1.14 10.99
CA VAL A 187 21.22 -0.02 10.06
C VAL A 187 21.43 1.35 10.73
N GLY A 188 21.83 2.34 9.92
CA GLY A 188 21.91 3.72 10.37
C GLY A 188 20.52 4.38 10.50
N ARG A 189 20.42 5.47 11.27
CA ARG A 189 19.15 6.21 11.47
C ARG A 189 18.45 6.64 10.18
N GLN A 190 19.19 6.86 9.10
CA GLN A 190 18.65 7.25 7.79
C GLN A 190 17.96 6.10 7.03
N GLN A 191 18.23 4.85 7.43
CA GLN A 191 17.67 3.64 6.83
C GLN A 191 16.52 3.04 7.66
N LEU A 192 16.19 3.64 8.80
CA LEU A 192 15.02 3.23 9.59
C LEU A 192 13.75 3.28 8.72
N PRO A 193 12.84 2.31 8.87
CA PRO A 193 11.62 2.25 8.09
C PRO A 193 10.72 3.43 8.48
N ILE A 194 10.06 4.01 7.49
CA ILE A 194 9.01 4.99 7.72
C ILE A 194 7.69 4.23 7.88
N LEU A 195 7.07 4.36 9.05
CA LEU A 195 5.80 3.69 9.36
C LEU A 195 4.65 4.66 9.15
N CYS A 196 3.75 4.30 8.23
CA CYS A 196 2.53 5.04 7.91
C CYS A 196 1.34 4.35 8.61
N GLY A 197 1.11 4.68 9.87
CA GLY A 197 0.04 4.10 10.68
C GLY A 197 -1.34 4.71 10.44
N LEU A 198 -2.35 4.18 11.13
CA LEU A 198 -3.73 4.68 11.06
C LEU A 198 -3.88 6.13 11.55
N ASP A 199 -3.11 6.54 12.56
CA ASP A 199 -3.07 7.91 13.08
C ASP A 199 -2.67 8.95 12.02
N LEU A 200 -1.80 8.56 11.08
CA LEU A 200 -1.39 9.36 9.93
C LEU A 200 -2.38 9.24 8.78
N THR A 201 -2.60 8.00 8.31
CA THR A 201 -3.30 7.74 7.05
C THR A 201 -4.78 8.12 7.10
N ARG A 202 -5.43 8.08 8.28
CA ARG A 202 -6.81 8.54 8.43
C ARG A 202 -7.00 10.05 8.29
N LYS A 203 -5.92 10.84 8.30
CA LYS A 203 -5.96 12.28 7.97
C LYS A 203 -6.16 12.53 6.47
N VAL A 204 -5.91 11.51 5.64
CA VAL A 204 -6.02 11.59 4.18
C VAL A 204 -7.25 10.82 3.72
N ALA A 205 -8.35 11.53 3.51
CA ALA A 205 -9.62 10.94 3.09
C ALA A 205 -10.02 11.41 1.68
N MET A 206 -10.13 10.45 0.75
CA MET A 206 -10.63 10.71 -0.60
C MET A 206 -12.14 10.92 -0.56
N THR A 207 -12.61 11.86 -1.37
CA THR A 207 -14.03 12.25 -1.47
C THR A 207 -14.44 12.27 -2.94
N PRO A 208 -15.75 12.33 -3.23
CA PRO A 208 -16.21 12.53 -4.61
C PRO A 208 -15.68 13.80 -5.29
N ASP A 209 -15.27 14.82 -4.52
CA ASP A 209 -14.63 16.01 -5.07
C ASP A 209 -13.24 15.72 -5.63
N HIS A 210 -12.42 14.97 -4.88
CA HIS A 210 -11.11 14.52 -5.33
C HIS A 210 -11.19 13.67 -6.61
N LEU A 211 -12.17 12.77 -6.68
CA LEU A 211 -12.42 11.95 -7.88
C LEU A 211 -12.83 12.79 -9.08
N ALA A 212 -13.72 13.79 -8.89
CA ALA A 212 -14.11 14.70 -9.96
C ALA A 212 -12.92 15.54 -10.46
N ARG A 213 -12.07 16.03 -9.55
CA ARG A 213 -10.82 16.74 -9.90
C ARG A 213 -9.85 15.84 -10.67
N LEU A 214 -9.72 14.58 -10.27
CA LEU A 214 -8.89 13.60 -10.97
C LEU A 214 -9.40 13.33 -12.39
N ALA A 215 -10.71 13.11 -12.55
CA ALA A 215 -11.33 12.91 -13.85
C ALA A 215 -11.13 14.12 -14.77
N ALA A 216 -11.28 15.34 -14.23
CA ALA A 216 -11.02 16.58 -14.96
C ALA A 216 -9.55 16.69 -15.42
N ALA A 217 -8.59 16.38 -14.54
CA ALA A 217 -7.17 16.38 -14.88
C ALA A 217 -6.83 15.35 -15.97
N ALA A 218 -7.56 14.22 -16.00
CA ALA A 218 -7.47 13.19 -17.03
C ALA A 218 -8.22 13.52 -18.33
N GLU A 219 -8.92 14.66 -18.41
CA GLU A 219 -9.83 15.00 -19.52
C GLU A 219 -10.91 13.92 -19.75
N SER A 220 -11.32 13.25 -18.67
CA SER A 220 -12.37 12.23 -18.68
C SER A 220 -13.72 12.85 -18.32
N THR A 221 -14.73 12.70 -19.17
CA THR A 221 -16.11 13.03 -18.81
C THR A 221 -16.64 11.98 -17.85
N THR A 222 -17.26 12.37 -16.74
CA THR A 222 -17.88 11.43 -15.78
C THR A 222 -19.05 12.10 -15.05
N THR A 223 -19.98 11.31 -14.53
CA THR A 223 -20.97 11.74 -13.55
C THR A 223 -20.34 11.70 -12.17
N ARG A 224 -20.38 12.83 -11.44
CA ARG A 224 -19.86 12.91 -10.07
C ARG A 224 -20.58 11.90 -9.17
N LEU A 225 -19.80 11.11 -8.41
CA LEU A 225 -20.31 10.18 -7.40
C LEU A 225 -21.09 10.94 -6.31
N SER A 226 -22.18 10.35 -5.84
CA SER A 226 -23.01 10.87 -4.75
C SER A 226 -23.35 9.77 -3.75
N GLU A 227 -23.45 10.14 -2.47
CA GLU A 227 -24.00 9.25 -1.42
C GLU A 227 -25.49 8.92 -1.64
N HIS A 228 -26.18 9.66 -2.52
CA HIS A 228 -27.57 9.41 -2.90
C HIS A 228 -27.73 8.49 -4.11
N ASP A 229 -26.63 8.09 -4.75
CA ASP A 229 -26.66 7.11 -5.83
C ASP A 229 -27.13 5.75 -5.31
N ALA A 230 -27.72 4.94 -6.18
CA ALA A 230 -27.96 3.54 -5.84
C ALA A 230 -26.62 2.81 -5.64
N ALA A 231 -26.52 1.99 -4.59
CA ALA A 231 -25.32 1.21 -4.30
C ALA A 231 -24.89 0.36 -5.51
N GLY A 232 -23.60 0.36 -5.82
CA GLY A 232 -23.06 -0.38 -6.98
C GLY A 232 -23.31 0.25 -8.35
N THR A 233 -23.79 1.50 -8.43
CA THR A 233 -23.91 2.22 -9.71
C THR A 233 -22.54 2.33 -10.39
N ARG A 234 -22.38 1.81 -11.61
CA ARG A 234 -21.09 1.85 -12.31
C ARG A 234 -20.72 3.24 -12.81
N SER A 235 -19.43 3.53 -12.84
CA SER A 235 -18.85 4.76 -13.35
C SER A 235 -19.24 4.99 -14.82
N THR A 236 -19.43 6.26 -15.17
CA THR A 236 -19.69 6.73 -16.54
C THR A 236 -18.46 7.36 -17.18
N ALA A 237 -17.29 7.26 -16.53
CA ALA A 237 -16.06 7.87 -16.98
C ALA A 237 -15.66 7.42 -18.40
N SER A 238 -15.35 8.38 -19.29
CA SER A 238 -14.91 8.07 -20.65
C SER A 238 -13.53 7.43 -20.69
N ASN A 239 -12.62 7.81 -19.78
CA ASN A 239 -11.30 7.22 -19.68
C ASN A 239 -11.34 5.87 -18.90
N PRO A 240 -10.70 4.80 -19.42
CA PRO A 240 -10.77 3.48 -18.80
C PRO A 240 -10.11 3.41 -17.42
N LEU A 241 -8.99 4.09 -17.20
CA LEU A 241 -8.34 4.12 -15.89
C LEU A 241 -9.20 4.87 -14.87
N ILE A 242 -9.77 6.02 -15.24
CA ILE A 242 -10.67 6.78 -14.36
C ILE A 242 -11.91 5.95 -14.01
N ARG A 243 -12.47 5.20 -14.97
CA ARG A 243 -13.62 4.32 -14.73
C ARG A 243 -13.31 3.26 -13.67
N VAL A 244 -12.16 2.60 -13.78
CA VAL A 244 -11.70 1.60 -12.82
C VAL A 244 -11.49 2.22 -11.43
N ILE A 245 -10.84 3.39 -11.35
CA ILE A 245 -10.63 4.09 -10.07
C ILE A 245 -11.98 4.43 -9.42
N GLU A 246 -12.91 5.01 -10.18
CA GLU A 246 -14.23 5.39 -9.66
C GLU A 246 -15.06 4.17 -9.23
N ASP A 247 -15.03 3.07 -9.99
CA ASP A 247 -15.75 1.84 -9.63
C ASP A 247 -15.18 1.18 -8.36
N ALA A 248 -13.86 1.12 -8.23
CA ALA A 248 -13.20 0.61 -7.03
C ALA A 248 -13.49 1.50 -5.82
N MET A 249 -13.33 2.81 -5.98
CA MET A 249 -13.55 3.79 -4.93
C MET A 249 -15.01 3.88 -4.51
N ARG A 250 -15.98 3.69 -5.42
CA ARG A 250 -17.40 3.67 -5.04
C ARG A 250 -17.68 2.62 -3.98
N PHE A 251 -17.23 1.38 -4.20
CA PHE A 251 -17.39 0.31 -3.22
C PHE A 251 -16.78 0.70 -1.87
N TYR A 252 -15.58 1.29 -1.92
CA TYR A 252 -14.85 1.69 -0.72
C TYR A 252 -15.53 2.83 0.05
N LEU A 253 -16.05 3.84 -0.66
CA LEU A 253 -16.85 4.93 -0.12
C LEU A 253 -18.14 4.42 0.53
N GLU A 254 -18.85 3.49 -0.13
CA GLU A 254 -20.07 2.87 0.39
C GLU A 254 -19.78 2.06 1.66
N ALA A 255 -18.73 1.24 1.67
CA ALA A 255 -18.30 0.48 2.85
C ALA A 255 -17.95 1.41 4.03
N TYR A 256 -17.23 2.50 3.79
CA TYR A 256 -16.89 3.47 4.83
C TYR A 256 -18.10 4.24 5.36
N HIS A 257 -19.05 4.56 4.47
CA HIS A 257 -20.30 5.18 4.86
C HIS A 257 -21.12 4.26 5.78
N GLU A 258 -21.23 2.96 5.45
CA GLU A 258 -21.88 1.95 6.31
C GLU A 258 -21.21 1.80 7.68
N LEU A 259 -19.89 1.97 7.74
CA LEU A 259 -19.11 1.98 8.98
C LEU A 259 -19.22 3.29 9.77
N GLY A 260 -19.96 4.29 9.27
CA GLY A 260 -20.20 5.57 9.96
C GLY A 260 -19.07 6.60 9.80
N HIS A 261 -18.19 6.43 8.81
CA HIS A 261 -17.13 7.39 8.51
C HIS A 261 -17.57 8.54 7.58
N GLY A 262 -18.82 8.51 7.11
CA GLY A 262 -19.32 9.39 6.06
C GLY A 262 -18.92 8.90 4.66
N TYR A 263 -19.36 9.59 3.61
CA TYR A 263 -19.09 9.20 2.22
C TYR A 263 -17.68 9.64 1.77
N GLN A 264 -16.67 9.06 2.41
CA GLN A 264 -15.24 9.29 2.21
C GLN A 264 -14.47 8.01 2.54
N ALA A 265 -13.28 7.82 1.98
CA ALA A 265 -12.45 6.65 2.27
C ALA A 265 -10.99 7.04 2.51
N HIS A 266 -10.34 6.42 3.49
CA HIS A 266 -8.97 6.75 3.86
C HIS A 266 -7.96 6.18 2.85
N MET A 267 -7.00 7.00 2.43
CA MET A 267 -5.96 6.64 1.46
C MET A 267 -4.72 6.13 2.19
N HIS A 268 -4.80 4.89 2.67
CA HIS A 268 -3.74 4.23 3.41
C HIS A 268 -2.48 4.03 2.56
N ASP A 269 -2.57 3.16 1.56
CA ASP A 269 -1.44 2.74 0.74
C ASP A 269 -0.97 3.80 -0.26
N PRO A 270 -1.86 4.61 -0.88
CA PRO A 270 -1.42 5.70 -1.73
C PRO A 270 -0.55 6.72 -0.99
N LEU A 271 -0.84 6.99 0.29
CA LEU A 271 0.02 7.85 1.10
C LEU A 271 1.39 7.23 1.32
N ALA A 272 1.46 5.94 1.67
CA ALA A 272 2.74 5.23 1.84
C ALA A 272 3.58 5.23 0.56
N ALA A 273 2.96 4.99 -0.61
CA ALA A 273 3.62 5.10 -1.91
C ALA A 273 4.14 6.51 -2.19
N ALA A 274 3.37 7.56 -1.85
CA ALA A 274 3.80 8.94 -2.01
C ALA A 274 4.99 9.29 -1.08
N VAL A 275 4.94 8.86 0.18
CA VAL A 275 6.02 9.01 1.17
C VAL A 275 7.28 8.26 0.76
N ALA A 276 7.16 7.10 0.11
CA ALA A 276 8.29 6.35 -0.39
C ALA A 276 9.10 7.12 -1.42
N LEU A 277 8.43 7.88 -2.29
CA LEU A 277 9.10 8.74 -3.28
C LEU A 277 9.59 10.05 -2.67
N ASP A 278 8.78 10.66 -1.81
CA ASP A 278 9.11 11.92 -1.14
C ASP A 278 8.72 11.88 0.34
N PRO A 279 9.66 11.53 1.24
CA PRO A 279 9.42 11.52 2.67
C PRO A 279 9.03 12.88 3.25
N GLY A 280 9.34 13.99 2.54
CA GLY A 280 9.02 15.34 2.98
C GLY A 280 7.52 15.65 3.01
N LEU A 281 6.68 14.77 2.45
CA LEU A 281 5.22 14.86 2.55
C LEU A 281 4.69 14.67 3.97
N VAL A 282 5.46 14.03 4.84
CA VAL A 282 5.05 13.71 6.21
C VAL A 282 6.07 14.20 7.22
N THR A 283 5.59 14.61 8.38
CA THR A 283 6.46 14.80 9.54
C THR A 283 6.62 13.46 10.23
N THR A 284 7.86 13.03 10.47
CA THR A 284 8.15 11.79 11.19
C THR A 284 8.75 12.06 12.57
N ARG A 285 8.45 11.19 13.53
CA ARG A 285 9.11 11.14 14.84
C ARG A 285 9.77 9.77 15.04
N PRO A 286 11.06 9.72 15.41
CA PRO A 286 11.72 8.46 15.70
C PRO A 286 11.17 7.86 17.01
N ALA A 287 10.98 6.55 17.03
CA ALA A 287 10.57 5.80 18.22
C ALA A 287 11.04 4.35 18.16
N THR A 288 10.96 3.67 19.29
CA THR A 288 11.04 2.21 19.32
C THR A 288 9.64 1.63 19.24
N VAL A 289 9.44 0.65 18.36
CA VAL A 289 8.18 -0.04 18.15
C VAL A 289 8.40 -1.53 18.29
N ASP A 290 7.63 -2.15 19.20
CA ASP A 290 7.53 -3.61 19.31
C ASP A 290 6.11 -4.05 18.90
N ILE A 291 5.95 -5.34 18.56
CA ILE A 291 4.63 -5.94 18.31
C ILE A 291 4.26 -6.83 19.50
N GLU A 292 3.10 -6.61 20.09
CA GLU A 292 2.57 -7.49 21.12
C GLU A 292 2.11 -8.83 20.51
N LEU A 293 2.69 -9.94 20.96
CA LEU A 293 2.40 -11.27 20.41
C LEU A 293 1.55 -12.16 21.34
N THR A 294 1.47 -11.83 22.62
CA THR A 294 0.95 -12.76 23.64
C THR A 294 -0.37 -12.31 24.26
N GLY A 295 -0.59 -10.99 24.36
CA GLY A 295 -1.74 -10.42 25.04
C GLY A 295 -3.09 -10.88 24.47
N THR A 296 -4.03 -11.25 25.33
CA THR A 296 -5.38 -11.70 24.90
C THR A 296 -6.25 -10.57 24.36
N LEU A 297 -5.97 -9.32 24.75
CA LEU A 297 -6.66 -8.12 24.29
C LEU A 297 -5.84 -7.29 23.31
N THR A 298 -4.51 -7.41 23.39
CA THR A 298 -3.56 -6.49 22.74
C THR A 298 -2.66 -7.14 21.70
N ARG A 299 -2.84 -8.44 21.40
CA ARG A 299 -2.10 -9.08 20.31
C ARG A 299 -2.22 -8.27 19.02
N ALA A 300 -1.08 -8.13 18.33
CA ALA A 300 -0.84 -7.30 17.15
C ALA A 300 -0.88 -5.77 17.38
N MET A 301 -0.88 -5.31 18.63
CA MET A 301 -0.67 -3.89 18.92
C MET A 301 0.77 -3.51 18.57
N THR A 302 0.93 -2.38 17.86
CA THR A 302 2.21 -1.68 17.72
C THR A 302 2.50 -0.90 19.01
N VAL A 303 3.23 -1.52 19.93
CA VAL A 303 3.61 -0.94 21.22
C VAL A 303 4.71 0.09 20.97
N THR A 304 4.40 1.35 21.25
CA THR A 304 5.28 2.47 20.90
C THR A 304 5.93 3.05 22.14
N ASP A 305 7.26 3.10 22.15
CA ASP A 305 8.06 3.74 23.19
C ASP A 305 8.64 5.07 22.69
N TRP A 306 8.09 6.16 23.22
CA TRP A 306 8.53 7.54 22.96
C TRP A 306 9.53 8.07 24.00
N SER A 307 9.95 7.25 24.96
CA SER A 307 10.66 7.72 26.17
C SER A 307 12.18 7.89 26.00
N ASP A 308 12.70 7.75 24.78
CA ASP A 308 14.13 7.80 24.42
C ASP A 308 15.03 6.85 25.25
N ARG A 309 14.44 5.87 25.94
CA ARG A 309 15.17 4.87 26.76
C ARG A 309 15.83 3.79 25.92
N ARG A 310 15.30 3.55 24.72
CA ARG A 310 15.81 2.64 23.72
C ARG A 310 16.09 3.42 22.46
N GLU A 311 17.10 2.98 21.71
CA GLU A 311 17.34 3.55 20.40
C GLU A 311 16.16 3.21 19.46
N PRO A 312 15.75 4.17 18.61
CA PRO A 312 14.66 3.98 17.66
C PRO A 312 14.95 2.87 16.63
N ASN A 313 13.92 2.09 16.30
CA ASN A 313 13.93 1.14 15.17
C ASN A 313 12.98 1.58 14.04
N ALA A 314 12.36 2.76 14.15
CA ALA A 314 11.41 3.26 13.17
C ALA A 314 11.30 4.80 13.19
N LEU A 315 10.84 5.34 12.06
CA LEU A 315 10.37 6.71 11.91
C LEU A 315 8.84 6.67 11.74
N ILE A 316 8.09 7.03 12.78
CA ILE A 316 6.62 7.03 12.72
C ILE A 316 6.15 8.33 12.08
N GLY A 317 5.36 8.26 11.02
CA GLY A 317 4.70 9.44 10.46
C GLY A 317 3.62 9.95 11.42
N ILE A 318 3.72 11.20 11.85
CA ILE A 318 2.83 11.81 12.84
C ILE A 318 1.92 12.90 12.25
N ASP A 319 2.30 13.46 11.09
CA ASP A 319 1.49 14.48 10.43
C ASP A 319 1.69 14.51 8.92
N VAL A 320 0.68 14.99 8.21
CA VAL A 320 0.63 15.05 6.75
C VAL A 320 -0.23 16.23 6.30
N ASP A 321 0.22 16.92 5.25
CA ASP A 321 -0.64 17.84 4.51
C ASP A 321 -1.47 17.05 3.49
N ALA A 322 -2.72 16.75 3.86
CA ALA A 322 -3.62 15.98 3.01
C ALA A 322 -3.94 16.69 1.68
N ALA A 323 -4.00 18.02 1.66
CA ALA A 323 -4.27 18.78 0.44
C ALA A 323 -3.08 18.65 -0.52
N ALA A 324 -1.86 18.85 -0.01
CA ALA A 324 -0.64 18.66 -0.80
C ALA A 324 -0.49 17.23 -1.33
N PHE A 325 -0.90 16.22 -0.55
CA PHE A 325 -0.95 14.84 -1.02
C PHE A 325 -1.92 14.67 -2.21
N PHE A 326 -3.17 15.15 -2.09
CA PHE A 326 -4.16 15.00 -3.17
C PHE A 326 -3.80 15.80 -4.41
N ASP A 327 -3.27 17.00 -4.26
CA ASP A 327 -2.78 17.82 -5.38
C ASP A 327 -1.71 17.03 -6.15
N ARG A 328 -0.72 16.46 -5.45
CA ARG A 328 0.32 15.64 -6.06
C ARG A 328 -0.22 14.36 -6.70
N PHE A 329 -1.15 13.67 -6.03
CA PHE A 329 -1.79 12.47 -6.56
C PHE A 329 -2.48 12.77 -7.90
N ILE A 330 -3.27 13.86 -7.95
CA ILE A 330 -3.98 14.29 -9.15
C ILE A 330 -3.01 14.76 -10.25
N GLU A 331 -1.96 15.51 -9.90
CA GLU A 331 -0.93 15.99 -10.83
C GLU A 331 -0.17 14.85 -11.51
N ARG A 332 0.02 13.72 -10.82
CA ARG A 332 0.67 12.53 -11.39
C ARG A 332 -0.32 11.68 -12.17
N VAL A 333 -1.42 11.27 -11.52
CA VAL A 333 -2.36 10.28 -12.07
C VAL A 333 -3.22 10.86 -13.20
N GLY A 334 -3.64 12.13 -13.14
CA GLY A 334 -4.49 12.75 -14.16
C GLY A 334 -3.84 12.75 -15.56
N PRO A 335 -2.65 13.38 -15.73
CA PRO A 335 -1.92 13.34 -17.00
C PRO A 335 -1.52 11.93 -17.43
N PHE A 336 -1.27 11.03 -16.49
CA PHE A 336 -1.00 9.62 -16.79
C PHE A 336 -2.23 8.92 -17.38
N ALA A 337 -3.39 9.05 -16.75
CA ALA A 337 -4.65 8.49 -17.24
C ALA A 337 -4.99 9.00 -18.64
N ARG A 338 -4.76 10.29 -18.93
CA ARG A 338 -5.00 10.85 -20.27
C ARG A 338 -4.22 10.14 -21.38
N ARG A 339 -3.02 9.65 -21.08
CA ARG A 339 -2.19 8.90 -22.05
C ARG A 339 -2.69 7.47 -22.26
N ILE A 340 -3.38 6.90 -21.28
CA ILE A 340 -3.97 5.56 -21.36
C ILE A 340 -5.26 5.63 -22.17
N GLY A 341 -5.32 4.90 -23.27
CA GLY A 341 -6.47 4.89 -24.18
C GLY A 341 -6.67 6.16 -25.02
N GLY A 342 -5.69 7.07 -25.03
CA GLY A 342 -5.60 8.10 -26.06
C GLY A 342 -4.99 7.49 -27.33
N ASP A 343 -5.60 7.71 -28.48
CA ASP A 343 -4.97 7.37 -29.77
C ASP A 343 -3.60 8.07 -29.83
N GLY A 344 -2.54 7.29 -29.93
CA GLY A 344 -1.17 7.79 -30.13
C GLY A 344 -1.00 8.58 -31.42
#